data_AF-A0A7K7S1W1-F1
#
_entry.id   AF-A0A7K7S1W1-F1
#
_cell.length_a   1.000
_cell.length_b   1.000
_cell.length_c   1.000
_cell.angle_alpha   90.00
_cell.angle_beta   90.00
_cell.angle_gamma   90.00
#
_symmetry.space_group_name_H-M   'P 1'
#
loop_
_entity.id
_entity.type
_entity.pdbx_description
1 polymer ?
#
loop_
_entity_poly.entity_id
_entity_poly.type
_entity_poly.pdbx_seq_one_letter_code
_entity_poly.pdbx_strand_id
1 'polypeptide(L)'
;QYPGIARSIGSDVENLLTLLSLSPGLPKGLFAAPALRALQRELELECDYHREAQSAQKFRSLLRSDRFFLVPAVVPALSARRVLCTEWGRGQALERCRSLPQERRDQICTELLRLCLQELFQFRFMQTDPNWANFLYDPQRHRVTLLDFGACRSFEKEFTDLYIEVIRAAADRDEEKILSKSRELKFLTGFESPAMQSLHLRAVLLLGEPFWGPQPFDFGVQGTARALRALLPPMLRQRLGPPPEPSYALHRKLGGLFLACAHLGGRVRCRELFLRLYASYWHPESDAGAPQNPPGPQNPGGNSR
;
A
#
# COMPACT_ATOMS: atom_id res chain seq x y z
N GLN A 1 2.63 -15.18 19.46
CA GLN A 1 3.35 -13.99 19.93
C GLN A 1 4.38 -14.38 21.00
N TYR A 2 5.61 -13.85 20.93
CA TYR A 2 6.61 -14.09 21.98
C TYR A 2 6.15 -13.51 23.33
N PRO A 3 6.40 -14.22 24.45
CA PRO A 3 6.02 -13.73 25.77
C PRO A 3 6.68 -12.38 26.10
N GLY A 4 5.90 -11.41 26.55
CA GLY A 4 6.41 -10.15 27.11
C GLY A 4 6.57 -8.99 26.13
N ILE A 5 6.44 -9.20 24.80
CA ILE A 5 6.65 -8.13 23.80
C ILE A 5 5.72 -6.92 24.02
N ALA A 6 4.44 -7.18 24.32
CA ALA A 6 3.47 -6.11 24.59
C ALA A 6 3.82 -5.26 25.83
N ARG A 7 4.59 -5.80 26.78
CA ARG A 7 4.97 -5.09 28.01
C ARG A 7 6.22 -4.23 27.85
N SER A 8 7.04 -4.47 26.82
CA SER A 8 8.28 -3.70 26.60
C SER A 8 8.11 -2.55 25.61
N ILE A 9 7.09 -2.58 24.74
CA ILE A 9 6.89 -1.57 23.69
C ILE A 9 6.92 -0.13 24.23
N GLY A 10 6.17 0.13 25.31
CA GLY A 10 6.11 1.47 25.90
C GLY A 10 7.49 1.97 26.34
N SER A 11 8.20 1.16 27.13
CA SER A 11 9.54 1.50 27.61
C SER A 11 10.57 1.59 26.47
N ASP A 12 10.47 0.74 25.46
CA ASP A 12 11.39 0.72 24.31
C ASP A 12 11.23 1.99 23.47
N VAL A 13 9.99 2.45 23.26
CA VAL A 13 9.70 3.70 22.55
C VAL A 13 10.16 4.92 23.35
N GLU A 14 9.93 4.95 24.67
CA GLU A 14 10.41 6.03 25.54
C GLU A 14 11.93 6.13 25.57
N ASN A 15 12.63 5.00 25.58
CA ASN A 15 14.09 4.94 25.48
C ASN A 15 14.58 5.46 24.11
N LEU A 16 13.94 5.05 23.02
CA LEU A 16 14.22 5.55 21.66
C LEU A 16 13.99 7.06 21.54
N LEU A 17 12.90 7.57 22.12
CA LEU A 17 12.62 9.01 22.19
C LEU A 17 13.74 9.76 22.91
N THR A 18 14.17 9.26 24.06
CA THR A 18 15.24 9.86 24.87
C THR A 18 16.55 9.90 24.08
N LEU A 19 16.93 8.80 23.45
CA LEU A 19 18.16 8.72 22.63
C LEU A 19 18.11 9.65 21.40
N LEU A 20 16.97 9.73 20.72
CA LEU A 20 16.80 10.60 19.56
C LEU A 20 16.79 12.08 19.94
N SER A 21 16.26 12.43 21.11
CA SER A 21 16.25 13.79 21.65
C SER A 21 17.66 14.30 21.98
N LEU A 22 18.59 13.39 22.30
CA LEU A 22 19.98 13.68 22.61
C LEU A 22 20.88 13.72 21.35
N SER A 23 20.34 13.40 20.16
CA SER A 23 21.13 13.35 18.92
C SER A 23 21.17 14.71 18.20
N PRO A 24 22.32 15.39 18.12
CA PRO A 24 22.43 16.73 17.53
C PRO A 24 22.24 16.78 16.00
N GLY A 25 22.12 15.64 15.32
CA GLY A 25 22.01 15.54 13.85
C GLY A 25 20.60 15.34 13.29
N LEU A 26 19.57 15.24 14.14
CA LEU A 26 18.22 14.91 13.66
C LEU A 26 17.53 16.14 13.01
N PRO A 27 16.99 16.03 11.79
CA PRO A 27 16.25 17.13 11.17
C PRO A 27 15.00 17.48 11.99
N LYS A 28 14.82 18.77 12.32
CA LYS A 28 13.65 19.24 13.10
C LYS A 28 12.30 18.86 12.47
N GLY A 29 12.21 18.84 11.13
CA GLY A 29 10.99 18.46 10.41
C GLY A 29 10.78 16.95 10.22
N LEU A 30 11.59 16.09 10.87
CA LEU A 30 11.27 14.66 11.03
C LEU A 30 10.04 14.48 11.94
N PHE A 31 9.77 15.44 12.83
CA PHE A 31 8.72 15.35 13.85
C PHE A 31 8.80 14.00 14.59
N ALA A 32 9.98 13.69 15.14
CA ALA A 32 10.30 12.40 15.74
C ALA A 32 9.27 11.95 16.78
N ALA A 33 8.81 12.85 17.65
CA ALA A 33 7.85 12.50 18.70
C ALA A 33 6.48 12.05 18.16
N PRO A 34 5.80 12.80 17.26
CA PRO A 34 4.62 12.28 16.55
C PRO A 34 4.84 10.96 15.80
N ALA A 35 5.97 10.82 15.09
CA ALA A 35 6.27 9.60 14.35
C ALA A 35 6.46 8.38 15.27
N LEU A 36 7.15 8.55 16.40
CA LEU A 36 7.38 7.50 17.38
C LEU A 36 6.10 7.12 18.13
N ARG A 37 5.22 8.08 18.44
CA ARG A 37 3.89 7.77 18.98
C ARG A 37 3.03 6.99 17.99
N ALA A 38 3.10 7.32 16.71
CA ALA A 38 2.41 6.54 15.67
C ALA A 38 2.97 5.11 15.59
N LEU A 39 4.30 4.96 15.67
CA LEU A 39 4.97 3.64 15.72
C LEU A 39 4.57 2.83 16.96
N GLN A 40 4.53 3.46 18.14
CA GLN A 40 4.09 2.81 19.39
C GLN A 40 2.69 2.23 19.24
N ARG A 41 1.74 3.03 18.75
CA ARG A 41 0.37 2.59 18.50
C ARG A 41 0.33 1.43 17.52
N GLU A 42 1.17 1.42 16.49
CA GLU A 42 1.27 0.30 15.55
C GLU A 42 1.72 -0.99 16.23
N LEU A 43 2.78 -0.92 17.03
CA LEU A 43 3.28 -2.08 17.78
C LEU A 43 2.25 -2.61 18.79
N GLU A 44 1.52 -1.71 19.45
CA GLU A 44 0.42 -2.10 20.35
C GLU A 44 -0.72 -2.80 19.60
N LEU A 45 -1.07 -2.30 18.41
CA LEU A 45 -2.10 -2.88 17.55
C LEU A 45 -1.69 -4.25 16.97
N GLU A 46 -0.40 -4.46 16.68
CA GLU A 46 0.18 -5.75 16.29
C GLU A 46 0.16 -6.77 17.44
N CYS A 47 0.02 -6.32 18.68
CA CYS A 47 -0.01 -7.21 19.83
C CYS A 47 -1.40 -7.81 20.14
N ASP A 48 -2.44 -7.37 19.44
CA ASP A 48 -3.81 -7.84 19.63
C ASP A 48 -4.28 -8.72 18.46
N TYR A 49 -4.09 -10.03 18.60
CA TYR A 49 -4.50 -10.98 17.57
C TYR A 49 -6.02 -11.17 17.45
N HIS A 50 -6.83 -10.69 18.40
CA HIS A 50 -8.28 -10.65 18.19
C HIS A 50 -8.65 -9.62 17.13
N ARG A 51 -7.99 -8.45 17.16
CA ARG A 51 -8.17 -7.41 16.14
C ARG A 51 -7.68 -7.88 14.77
N GLU A 52 -6.55 -8.58 14.73
CA GLU A 52 -6.05 -9.17 13.49
C GLU A 52 -7.03 -10.22 12.93
N ALA A 53 -7.54 -11.12 13.77
CA ALA A 53 -8.56 -12.11 13.38
C ALA A 53 -9.80 -11.46 12.77
N GLN A 54 -10.32 -10.40 13.38
CA GLN A 54 -11.47 -9.65 12.86
C GLN A 54 -11.15 -8.99 11.52
N SER A 55 -9.93 -8.45 11.37
CA SER A 55 -9.47 -7.84 10.12
C SER A 55 -9.35 -8.87 9.00
N ALA A 56 -8.79 -10.05 9.29
CA ALA A 56 -8.71 -11.17 8.35
C ALA A 56 -10.09 -11.66 7.92
N GLN A 57 -11.04 -11.80 8.84
CA GLN A 57 -12.43 -12.18 8.53
C GLN A 57 -13.11 -11.14 7.63
N LYS A 58 -12.93 -9.85 7.92
CA LYS A 58 -13.45 -8.76 7.08
C LYS A 58 -12.84 -8.80 5.67
N PHE A 59 -11.52 -8.94 5.56
CA PHE A 59 -10.83 -9.07 4.27
C PHE A 59 -11.28 -10.30 3.48
N ARG A 60 -11.48 -11.44 4.15
CA ARG A 60 -12.03 -12.66 3.51
C ARG A 60 -13.42 -12.41 2.92
N SER A 61 -14.26 -11.64 3.60
CA SER A 61 -15.58 -11.24 3.08
C SER A 61 -15.46 -10.33 1.86
N LEU A 62 -14.61 -9.30 1.95
CA LEU A 62 -14.37 -8.33 0.86
C LEU A 62 -13.81 -9.00 -0.40
N LEU A 63 -12.96 -10.02 -0.24
CA LEU A 63 -12.31 -10.75 -1.34
C LEU A 63 -13.02 -12.06 -1.69
N ARG A 64 -14.25 -12.29 -1.22
CA ARG A 64 -14.97 -13.55 -1.43
C ARG A 64 -15.16 -13.91 -2.90
N SER A 65 -15.38 -12.91 -3.77
CA SER A 65 -15.56 -13.07 -5.21
C SER A 65 -14.25 -12.95 -6.01
N ASP A 66 -13.13 -12.64 -5.35
CA ASP A 66 -11.85 -12.47 -6.01
C ASP A 66 -11.30 -13.84 -6.46
N ARG A 67 -10.82 -13.91 -7.70
CA ARG A 67 -10.31 -15.15 -8.29
C ARG A 67 -8.82 -15.34 -8.07
N PHE A 68 -8.10 -14.26 -7.78
CA PHE A 68 -6.65 -14.22 -7.64
C PHE A 68 -6.24 -14.19 -6.17
N PHE A 69 -6.88 -13.36 -5.35
CA PHE A 69 -6.57 -13.26 -3.92
C PHE A 69 -7.44 -14.19 -3.06
N LEU A 70 -6.81 -14.79 -2.05
CA LEU A 70 -7.45 -15.64 -1.07
C LEU A 70 -7.03 -15.21 0.33
N VAL A 71 -7.98 -15.22 1.27
CA VAL A 71 -7.71 -15.05 2.70
C VAL A 71 -8.08 -16.34 3.44
N PRO A 72 -7.14 -17.00 4.12
CA PRO A 72 -7.44 -18.21 4.90
C PRO A 72 -8.48 -17.97 5.99
N ALA A 73 -9.28 -18.96 6.34
CA ALA A 73 -10.30 -18.80 7.37
C ALA A 73 -9.62 -18.75 8.73
N VAL A 74 -9.99 -17.80 9.58
CA VAL A 74 -9.61 -17.85 10.99
C VAL A 74 -10.33 -19.04 11.63
N VAL A 75 -9.61 -19.78 12.49
CA VAL A 75 -10.15 -20.86 13.32
C VAL A 75 -10.35 -20.31 14.74
N PRO A 76 -11.56 -19.84 15.11
CA PRO A 76 -11.75 -19.08 16.35
C PRO A 76 -11.49 -19.94 17.60
N ALA A 77 -11.81 -21.23 17.54
CA ALA A 77 -11.60 -22.18 18.62
C ALA A 77 -10.11 -22.38 18.98
N LEU A 78 -9.19 -22.08 18.06
CA LEU A 78 -7.74 -22.17 18.25
C LEU A 78 -7.07 -20.79 18.29
N SER A 79 -7.88 -19.72 18.35
CA SER A 79 -7.40 -18.33 18.37
C SER A 79 -7.67 -17.68 19.72
N ALA A 80 -6.71 -16.90 20.19
CA ALA A 80 -6.76 -16.14 21.43
C ALA A 80 -5.94 -14.85 21.25
N ARG A 81 -5.93 -13.98 22.26
CA ARG A 81 -5.24 -12.69 22.22
C ARG A 81 -3.77 -12.73 21.77
N ARG A 82 -3.06 -13.84 22.00
CA ARG A 82 -1.63 -14.01 21.68
C ARG A 82 -1.33 -15.13 20.68
N VAL A 83 -2.36 -15.81 20.19
CA VAL A 83 -2.25 -16.92 19.23
C VAL A 83 -3.34 -16.75 18.18
N LEU A 84 -2.97 -16.60 16.92
CA LEU A 84 -3.91 -16.56 15.80
C LEU A 84 -3.77 -17.88 15.02
N CYS A 85 -4.88 -18.58 14.81
CA CYS A 85 -4.90 -19.80 14.02
C CYS A 85 -5.79 -19.60 12.78
N THR A 86 -5.28 -20.00 11.61
CA THR A 86 -5.98 -19.91 10.34
C THR A 86 -5.86 -21.23 9.56
N GLU A 87 -6.68 -21.38 8.51
CA GLU A 87 -6.45 -22.40 7.48
C GLU A 87 -5.02 -22.26 6.90
N TRP A 88 -4.41 -23.39 6.54
CA TRP A 88 -3.06 -23.38 6.00
C TRP A 88 -2.99 -22.67 4.65
N GLY A 89 -2.20 -21.59 4.57
CA GLY A 89 -1.90 -20.90 3.32
C GLY A 89 -0.92 -21.68 2.44
N ARG A 90 -1.20 -21.77 1.14
CA ARG A 90 -0.35 -22.47 0.17
C ARG A 90 0.39 -21.49 -0.72
N GLY A 91 1.58 -21.89 -1.17
CA GLY A 91 2.38 -21.15 -2.14
C GLY A 91 3.77 -20.82 -1.62
N GLN A 92 4.52 -20.08 -2.44
CA GLN A 92 5.81 -19.52 -2.09
C GLN A 92 5.67 -18.01 -1.85
N ALA A 93 6.45 -17.46 -0.91
CA ALA A 93 6.50 -16.01 -0.71
C ALA A 93 6.79 -15.28 -2.02
N LEU A 94 6.09 -14.16 -2.27
CA LEU A 94 6.24 -13.39 -3.50
C LEU A 94 7.67 -12.96 -3.78
N GLU A 95 8.48 -12.71 -2.76
CA GLU A 95 9.90 -12.40 -2.92
C GLU A 95 10.69 -13.47 -3.68
N ARG A 96 10.25 -14.74 -3.62
CA ARG A 96 10.86 -15.87 -4.32
C ARG A 96 10.34 -16.03 -5.75
N CYS A 97 9.38 -15.23 -6.18
CA CYS A 97 8.75 -15.32 -7.51
C CYS A 97 9.52 -14.60 -8.62
N ARG A 98 10.72 -14.07 -8.35
CA ARG A 98 11.54 -13.37 -9.35
C ARG A 98 11.97 -14.27 -10.53
N SER A 99 12.06 -15.59 -10.31
CA SER A 99 12.41 -16.57 -11.34
C SER A 99 11.24 -16.97 -12.25
N LEU A 100 10.01 -16.55 -11.94
CA LEU A 100 8.85 -16.83 -12.80
C LEU A 100 9.00 -16.15 -14.17
N PRO A 101 8.33 -16.63 -15.23
CA PRO A 101 8.28 -15.94 -16.52
C PRO A 101 7.79 -14.49 -16.38
N GLN A 102 8.29 -13.58 -17.22
CA GLN A 102 7.96 -12.15 -17.17
C GLN A 102 6.45 -11.91 -17.12
N GLU A 103 5.68 -12.59 -17.98
CA GLU A 103 4.22 -12.47 -18.02
C GLU A 103 3.56 -12.76 -16.66
N ARG A 104 4.07 -13.74 -15.91
CA ARG A 104 3.54 -14.08 -14.58
C ARG A 104 3.89 -13.02 -13.54
N ARG A 105 5.10 -12.45 -13.63
CA ARG A 105 5.50 -11.36 -12.73
C ARG A 105 4.68 -10.09 -13.02
N ASP A 106 4.44 -9.79 -14.29
CA ASP A 106 3.59 -8.66 -14.73
C ASP A 106 2.15 -8.84 -14.24
N GLN A 107 1.58 -10.04 -14.37
CA GLN A 107 0.25 -10.37 -13.84
C GLN A 107 0.19 -10.20 -12.31
N ILE A 108 1.14 -10.77 -11.56
CA ILE A 108 1.19 -10.60 -10.10
C ILE A 108 1.25 -9.12 -9.73
N CYS A 109 2.14 -8.33 -10.34
CA CYS A 109 2.27 -6.91 -10.04
C CYS A 109 1.01 -6.11 -10.41
N THR A 110 0.34 -6.47 -11.51
CA THR A 110 -0.94 -5.89 -11.94
C THR A 110 -2.02 -6.14 -10.89
N GLU A 111 -2.11 -7.37 -10.41
CA GLU A 111 -3.09 -7.76 -9.39
C GLU A 111 -2.79 -7.12 -8.02
N LEU A 112 -1.52 -7.01 -7.63
CA LEU A 112 -1.14 -6.31 -6.39
C LEU A 112 -1.52 -4.82 -6.44
N LEU A 113 -1.30 -4.16 -7.58
CA LEU A 113 -1.72 -2.77 -7.77
C LEU A 113 -3.25 -2.65 -7.77
N ARG A 114 -3.96 -3.57 -8.43
CA ARG A 114 -5.43 -3.63 -8.38
C ARG A 114 -5.95 -3.75 -6.95
N LEU A 115 -5.42 -4.70 -6.18
CA LEU A 115 -5.80 -4.90 -4.78
C LEU A 115 -5.55 -3.63 -3.96
N CYS A 116 -4.36 -3.02 -4.08
CA CYS A 116 -4.01 -1.80 -3.35
C CYS A 116 -4.96 -0.64 -3.65
N LEU A 117 -5.37 -0.48 -4.92
CA LEU A 117 -6.34 0.54 -5.31
C LEU A 117 -7.74 0.23 -4.76
N GLN A 118 -8.18 -1.03 -4.79
CA GLN A 118 -9.48 -1.44 -4.23
C GLN A 118 -9.52 -1.30 -2.70
N GLU A 119 -8.46 -1.69 -2.00
CA GLU A 119 -8.31 -1.50 -0.55
C GLU A 119 -8.57 -0.05 -0.14
N LEU A 120 -8.00 0.90 -0.89
CA LEU A 120 -8.10 2.31 -0.58
C LEU A 120 -9.43 2.92 -1.01
N PHE A 121 -9.85 2.69 -2.25
CA PHE A 121 -10.95 3.45 -2.86
C PHE A 121 -12.29 2.70 -2.85
N GLN A 122 -12.29 1.37 -2.85
CA GLN A 122 -13.51 0.58 -2.82
C GLN A 122 -13.85 0.12 -1.41
N PHE A 123 -12.89 -0.54 -0.74
CA PHE A 123 -13.11 -1.09 0.60
C PHE A 123 -12.98 -0.02 1.68
N ARG A 124 -12.18 1.03 1.42
CA ARG A 124 -11.72 2.01 2.41
C ARG A 124 -11.17 1.32 3.66
N PHE A 125 -10.54 0.18 3.45
CA PHE A 125 -9.99 -0.71 4.44
C PHE A 125 -8.77 -1.40 3.82
N MET A 126 -7.60 -1.05 4.32
CA MET A 126 -6.32 -1.38 3.70
C MET A 126 -5.43 -2.12 4.67
N GLN A 127 -4.77 -3.18 4.21
CA GLN A 127 -3.62 -3.73 4.90
C GLN A 127 -2.42 -2.81 4.65
N THR A 128 -1.96 -2.11 5.68
CA THR A 128 -0.90 -1.09 5.56
C THR A 128 0.52 -1.61 5.78
N ASP A 129 0.66 -2.91 6.11
CA ASP A 129 1.95 -3.59 6.19
C ASP A 129 2.55 -3.74 4.77
N PRO A 130 3.78 -3.25 4.53
CA PRO A 130 4.48 -3.39 3.27
C PRO A 130 5.19 -4.75 3.11
N ASN A 131 5.07 -5.69 4.05
CA ASN A 131 5.77 -6.96 3.98
C ASN A 131 5.11 -7.98 3.03
N TRP A 132 5.65 -8.05 1.81
CA TRP A 132 5.18 -8.98 0.78
C TRP A 132 5.63 -10.42 0.98
N ALA A 133 6.44 -10.72 2.00
CA ALA A 133 6.71 -12.11 2.41
C ALA A 133 5.43 -12.82 2.92
N ASN A 134 4.45 -12.04 3.41
CA ASN A 134 3.15 -12.52 3.88
C ASN A 134 2.15 -12.81 2.74
N PHE A 135 2.59 -12.67 1.48
CA PHE A 135 1.82 -12.96 0.28
C PHE A 135 2.39 -14.23 -0.34
N LEU A 136 1.61 -15.32 -0.34
CA LEU A 136 2.04 -16.61 -0.87
C LEU A 136 1.42 -16.87 -2.23
N TYR A 137 2.24 -16.90 -3.27
CA TYR A 137 1.80 -17.25 -4.61
C TYR A 137 1.85 -18.77 -4.83
N ASP A 138 0.71 -19.35 -5.17
CA ASP A 138 0.57 -20.74 -5.59
C ASP A 138 0.56 -20.80 -7.13
N PRO A 139 1.65 -21.28 -7.78
CA PRO A 139 1.72 -21.35 -9.24
C PRO A 139 0.76 -22.37 -9.85
N GLN A 140 0.32 -23.39 -9.10
CA GLN A 140 -0.62 -24.41 -9.61
C GLN A 140 -2.04 -23.87 -9.67
N ARG A 141 -2.45 -23.12 -8.65
CA ARG A 141 -3.78 -22.50 -8.57
C ARG A 141 -3.84 -21.12 -9.21
N HIS A 142 -2.69 -20.52 -9.50
CA HIS A 142 -2.54 -19.14 -9.94
C HIS A 142 -3.27 -18.17 -9.00
N ARG A 143 -2.99 -18.28 -7.70
CA ARG A 143 -3.58 -17.46 -6.64
C ARG A 143 -2.54 -16.96 -5.66
N VAL A 144 -2.84 -15.86 -4.99
CA VAL A 144 -2.06 -15.30 -3.89
C VAL A 144 -2.86 -15.40 -2.60
N THR A 145 -2.28 -16.09 -1.61
CA THR A 145 -2.82 -16.17 -0.26
C THR A 145 -2.25 -15.04 0.58
N LEU A 146 -3.13 -14.27 1.22
CA LEU A 146 -2.79 -13.17 2.13
C LEU A 146 -2.80 -13.68 3.58
N LEU A 147 -1.72 -13.50 4.32
CA LEU A 147 -1.58 -14.07 5.67
C LEU A 147 -1.65 -13.07 6.82
N ASP A 148 -1.14 -11.86 6.63
CA ASP A 148 -0.95 -10.88 7.71
C ASP A 148 -1.97 -9.76 7.60
N PHE A 149 -2.72 -9.55 8.67
CA PHE A 149 -3.73 -8.49 8.76
C PHE A 149 -3.54 -7.64 10.01
N GLY A 150 -2.38 -7.71 10.67
CA GLY A 150 -2.09 -6.99 11.91
C GLY A 150 -2.15 -5.47 11.72
N ALA A 151 -1.70 -4.98 10.56
CA ALA A 151 -1.67 -3.56 10.23
C ALA A 151 -2.84 -3.10 9.34
N CYS A 152 -4.08 -3.55 9.58
CA CYS A 152 -5.24 -3.07 8.82
C CYS A 152 -5.79 -1.73 9.33
N ARG A 153 -6.14 -0.80 8.43
CA ARG A 153 -6.74 0.50 8.79
C ARG A 153 -7.93 0.84 7.90
N SER A 154 -8.95 1.43 8.51
CA SER A 154 -10.05 2.07 7.78
C SER A 154 -9.67 3.49 7.39
N PHE A 155 -10.20 3.96 6.27
CA PHE A 155 -10.04 5.33 5.81
C PHE A 155 -11.42 6.00 5.68
N GLU A 156 -11.52 7.23 6.16
CA GLU A 156 -12.74 8.02 5.99
C GLU A 156 -12.96 8.36 4.52
N LYS A 157 -14.23 8.43 4.11
CA LYS A 157 -14.58 8.66 2.71
C LYS A 157 -14.01 9.98 2.22
N GLU A 158 -14.11 11.03 3.03
CA GLU A 158 -13.64 12.38 2.73
C GLU A 158 -12.12 12.40 2.45
N PHE A 159 -11.36 11.59 3.19
CA PHE A 159 -9.92 11.44 2.93
C PHE A 159 -9.68 10.77 1.57
N THR A 160 -10.40 9.70 1.27
CA THR A 160 -10.25 8.97 0.00
C THR A 160 -10.73 9.77 -1.22
N ASP A 161 -11.78 10.58 -1.06
CA ASP A 161 -12.32 11.47 -2.10
C ASP A 161 -11.26 12.51 -2.50
N LEU A 162 -10.57 13.09 -1.52
CA LEU A 162 -9.51 14.05 -1.80
C LEU A 162 -8.24 13.36 -2.33
N TYR A 163 -7.90 12.19 -1.79
CA TYR A 163 -6.69 11.47 -2.17
C TYR A 163 -6.75 10.95 -3.60
N ILE A 164 -7.90 10.44 -4.06
CA ILE A 164 -8.06 9.99 -5.45
C ILE A 164 -7.87 11.14 -6.44
N GLU A 165 -8.29 12.36 -6.07
CA GLU A 165 -8.08 13.57 -6.88
C GLU A 165 -6.62 13.99 -6.95
N VAL A 166 -5.82 13.78 -5.89
CA VAL A 166 -4.36 13.99 -5.95
C VAL A 166 -3.71 13.01 -6.91
N ILE A 167 -4.07 11.72 -6.86
CA ILE A 167 -3.53 10.72 -7.80
C ILE A 167 -3.94 11.08 -9.23
N ARG A 168 -5.20 11.49 -9.43
CA ARG A 168 -5.70 11.93 -10.73
C ARG A 168 -4.92 13.12 -11.27
N ALA A 169 -4.72 14.15 -10.45
CA ALA A 169 -3.93 15.32 -10.82
C ALA A 169 -2.46 14.94 -11.13
N ALA A 170 -1.87 14.03 -10.37
CA ALA A 170 -0.52 13.52 -10.63
C ALA A 170 -0.43 12.74 -11.96
N ALA A 171 -1.45 11.96 -12.29
CA ALA A 171 -1.55 11.22 -13.55
C ALA A 171 -1.74 12.15 -14.76
N ASP A 172 -2.47 13.25 -14.59
CA ASP A 172 -2.71 14.26 -15.63
C ASP A 172 -1.60 15.34 -15.66
N ARG A 173 -0.68 15.33 -14.70
CA ARG A 173 0.38 16.35 -14.50
C ARG A 173 -0.17 17.75 -14.25
N ASP A 174 -1.32 17.84 -13.59
CA ASP A 174 -1.95 19.08 -13.19
C ASP A 174 -1.33 19.59 -11.88
N GLU A 175 -0.29 20.42 -12.01
CA GLU A 175 0.48 20.92 -10.87
C GLU A 175 -0.34 21.79 -9.91
N GLU A 176 -1.26 22.60 -10.45
CA GLU A 176 -2.13 23.47 -9.65
C GLU A 176 -3.08 22.64 -8.81
N LYS A 177 -3.72 21.64 -9.41
CA LYS A 177 -4.64 20.74 -8.72
C LYS A 177 -3.91 19.87 -7.69
N ILE A 178 -2.68 19.42 -7.96
CA ILE A 178 -1.84 18.73 -6.96
C ILE A 178 -1.67 19.59 -5.72
N LEU A 179 -1.25 20.85 -5.87
CA LEU A 179 -1.00 21.75 -4.74
C LEU A 179 -2.29 22.10 -4.00
N SER A 180 -3.36 22.40 -4.73
CA SER A 180 -4.68 22.69 -4.17
C SER A 180 -5.20 21.52 -3.31
N LYS A 181 -5.25 20.30 -3.87
CA LYS A 181 -5.76 19.11 -3.16
C LYS A 181 -4.83 18.64 -2.03
N SER A 182 -3.53 18.83 -2.17
CA SER A 182 -2.57 18.54 -1.09
C SER A 182 -2.74 19.46 0.13
N ARG A 183 -3.22 20.70 -0.06
CA ARG A 183 -3.58 21.60 1.05
C ARG A 183 -4.89 21.18 1.71
N GLU A 184 -5.90 20.80 0.93
CA GLU A 184 -7.17 20.26 1.46
C GLU A 184 -6.93 18.99 2.30
N LEU A 185 -6.04 18.09 1.85
CA LEU A 185 -5.59 16.91 2.60
C LEU A 185 -4.68 17.21 3.79
N LYS A 186 -4.26 18.46 3.97
CA LYS A 186 -3.29 18.89 5.00
C LYS A 186 -1.91 18.22 4.86
N PHE A 187 -1.54 17.76 3.66
CA PHE A 187 -0.15 17.39 3.36
C PHE A 187 0.75 18.62 3.31
N LEU A 188 0.16 19.73 2.87
CA LEU A 188 0.68 21.09 2.95
C LEU A 188 -0.23 21.92 3.86
N THR A 189 0.36 22.78 4.66
CA THR A 189 -0.33 23.74 5.54
C THR A 189 -0.84 24.96 4.77
N GLY A 190 -0.26 25.25 3.59
CA GLY A 190 -0.52 26.45 2.81
C GLY A 190 0.50 27.57 3.04
N PHE A 191 1.35 27.44 4.06
CA PHE A 191 2.37 28.43 4.42
C PHE A 191 3.80 27.98 4.06
N GLU A 192 3.94 26.88 3.31
CA GLU A 192 5.23 26.36 2.88
C GLU A 192 6.00 27.35 2.00
N SER A 193 7.33 27.36 2.16
CA SER A 193 8.22 28.07 1.25
C SER A 193 8.05 27.56 -0.19
N PRO A 194 8.34 28.39 -1.21
CA PRO A 194 8.31 27.96 -2.61
C PRO A 194 9.18 26.71 -2.87
N ALA A 195 10.31 26.60 -2.17
CA ALA A 195 11.19 25.44 -2.25
C ALA A 195 10.48 24.14 -1.76
N MET A 196 9.76 24.19 -0.64
CA MET A 196 9.04 23.03 -0.11
C MET A 196 7.85 22.65 -0.99
N GLN A 197 7.14 23.65 -1.54
CA GLN A 197 6.05 23.39 -2.50
C GLN A 197 6.58 22.70 -3.76
N SER A 198 7.72 23.17 -4.30
CA SER A 198 8.39 22.54 -5.44
C SER A 198 8.84 21.11 -5.14
N LEU A 199 9.42 20.86 -3.96
CA LEU A 199 9.81 19.51 -3.54
C LEU A 199 8.61 18.56 -3.42
N HIS A 200 7.53 19.02 -2.80
CA HIS A 200 6.29 18.25 -2.68
C HIS A 200 5.68 17.93 -4.04
N LEU A 201 5.53 18.95 -4.90
CA LEU A 201 5.03 18.78 -6.26
C LEU A 201 5.87 17.76 -7.03
N ARG A 202 7.20 17.86 -6.97
CA ARG A 202 8.10 16.92 -7.64
C ARG A 202 7.93 15.50 -7.10
N ALA A 203 7.76 15.33 -5.78
CA ALA A 203 7.52 14.02 -5.19
C ALA A 203 6.19 13.41 -5.66
N VAL A 204 5.11 14.20 -5.69
CA VAL A 204 3.80 13.74 -6.17
C VAL A 204 3.83 13.42 -7.66
N LEU A 205 4.47 14.23 -8.50
CA LEU A 205 4.62 13.96 -9.93
C LEU A 205 5.42 12.67 -10.19
N LEU A 206 6.49 12.41 -9.43
CA LEU A 206 7.22 11.14 -9.53
C LEU A 206 6.35 9.94 -9.16
N LEU A 207 5.48 10.07 -8.15
CA LEU A 207 4.50 9.03 -7.82
C LEU A 207 3.41 8.87 -8.90
N GLY A 208 3.13 9.94 -9.64
CA GLY A 208 2.21 9.97 -10.79
C GLY A 208 2.78 9.36 -12.07
N GLU A 209 4.10 9.24 -12.19
CA GLU A 209 4.81 8.75 -13.39
C GLU A 209 4.24 7.45 -13.98
N PRO A 210 3.92 6.40 -13.18
CA PRO A 210 3.37 5.16 -13.73
C PRO A 210 2.04 5.34 -14.46
N PHE A 211 1.32 6.44 -14.19
CA PHE A 211 -0.02 6.69 -14.70
C PHE A 211 -0.07 7.66 -15.89
N TRP A 212 1.07 8.16 -16.38
CA TRP A 212 1.08 9.18 -17.45
C TRP A 212 0.73 8.64 -18.84
N GLY A 213 1.08 7.38 -19.12
CA GLY A 213 0.97 6.78 -20.44
C GLY A 213 0.13 5.50 -20.44
N PRO A 214 -0.40 5.08 -21.60
CA PRO A 214 -1.05 3.78 -21.74
C PRO A 214 -0.05 2.61 -21.77
N GLN A 215 1.25 2.90 -21.94
CA GLN A 215 2.29 1.90 -22.00
C GLN A 215 2.55 1.28 -20.63
N PRO A 216 2.97 0.00 -20.55
CA PRO A 216 3.38 -0.61 -19.30
C PRO A 216 4.53 0.17 -18.67
N PHE A 217 4.38 0.53 -17.40
CA PHE A 217 5.45 1.11 -16.60
C PHE A 217 6.36 -0.01 -16.06
N ASP A 218 7.66 0.08 -16.31
CA ASP A 218 8.66 -0.90 -15.85
C ASP A 218 9.17 -0.53 -14.45
N PHE A 219 8.66 -1.21 -13.43
CA PHE A 219 9.07 -0.98 -12.04
C PHE A 219 10.50 -1.45 -11.74
N GLY A 220 11.08 -2.31 -12.59
CA GLY A 220 12.46 -2.78 -12.43
C GLY A 220 13.50 -1.68 -12.65
N VAL A 221 13.12 -0.58 -13.31
CA VAL A 221 13.99 0.57 -13.54
C VAL A 221 14.05 1.44 -12.29
N GLN A 222 15.24 1.55 -11.68
CA GLN A 222 15.44 2.22 -10.38
C GLN A 222 15.30 3.76 -10.39
N GLY A 223 14.86 4.37 -11.49
CA GLY A 223 14.83 5.83 -11.67
C GLY A 223 13.95 6.52 -10.62
N THR A 224 12.69 6.13 -10.54
CA THR A 224 11.67 6.76 -9.68
C THR A 224 11.98 6.58 -8.20
N ALA A 225 12.34 5.37 -7.77
CA ALA A 225 12.68 5.09 -6.37
C ALA A 225 13.92 5.88 -5.90
N ARG A 226 14.95 5.99 -6.75
CA ARG A 226 16.15 6.79 -6.45
C ARG A 226 15.80 8.27 -6.37
N ALA A 227 14.99 8.77 -7.30
CA ALA A 227 14.55 10.17 -7.31
C ALA A 227 13.74 10.52 -6.05
N LEU A 228 12.80 9.66 -5.64
CA LEU A 228 12.03 9.86 -4.40
C LEU A 228 12.92 9.89 -3.15
N ARG A 229 13.88 8.96 -3.04
CA ARG A 229 14.84 8.94 -1.91
C ARG A 229 15.67 10.22 -1.84
N ALA A 230 16.03 10.81 -2.98
CA ALA A 230 16.77 12.06 -3.03
C ALA A 230 15.95 13.28 -2.56
N LEU A 231 14.61 13.22 -2.66
CA LEU A 231 13.73 14.30 -2.22
C LEU A 231 13.40 14.25 -0.72
N LEU A 232 13.50 13.07 -0.08
CA LEU A 232 13.16 12.91 1.33
C LEU A 232 13.97 13.83 2.27
N PRO A 233 15.32 13.88 2.23
CA PRO A 233 16.08 14.73 3.14
C PRO A 233 15.74 16.23 3.05
N PRO A 234 15.69 16.88 1.87
CA PRO A 234 15.34 18.30 1.79
C PRO A 234 13.89 18.56 2.19
N MET A 235 12.94 17.67 1.87
CA MET A 235 11.55 17.81 2.32
C MET A 235 11.44 17.78 3.85
N LEU A 236 12.12 16.84 4.51
CA LEU A 236 12.12 16.72 5.97
C LEU A 236 12.76 17.93 6.67
N ARG A 237 13.68 18.65 6.01
CA ARG A 237 14.27 19.87 6.60
C ARG A 237 13.34 21.09 6.52
N GLN A 238 12.51 21.16 5.48
CA GLN A 238 11.67 22.33 5.19
C GLN A 238 10.21 22.16 5.66
N ARG A 239 9.85 20.98 6.16
CA ARG A 239 8.48 20.67 6.56
C ARG A 239 8.04 21.49 7.77
N LEU A 240 6.87 22.12 7.67
CA LEU A 240 6.30 22.98 8.72
C LEU A 240 5.47 22.23 9.77
N GLY A 241 4.93 21.06 9.43
CA GLY A 241 4.13 20.24 10.35
C GLY A 241 4.18 18.75 10.02
N PRO A 242 3.82 17.88 10.99
CA PRO A 242 3.67 16.46 10.71
C PRO A 242 2.51 16.26 9.71
N PRO A 243 2.62 15.31 8.77
CA PRO A 243 1.52 14.97 7.91
C PRO A 243 0.40 14.27 8.70
N PRO A 244 -0.82 14.17 8.12
CA PRO A 244 -1.93 13.49 8.75
C PRO A 244 -1.59 12.04 9.10
N GLU A 245 -2.08 11.54 10.23
CA GLU A 245 -1.82 10.17 10.71
C GLU A 245 -2.11 9.08 9.64
N PRO A 246 -3.21 9.12 8.86
CA PRO A 246 -3.48 8.13 7.80
C PRO A 246 -2.43 8.09 6.68
N SER A 247 -1.74 9.22 6.44
CA SER A 247 -0.78 9.35 5.34
C SER A 247 0.47 8.48 5.54
N TYR A 248 0.90 8.26 6.79
CA TYR A 248 2.07 7.44 7.08
C TYR A 248 1.86 5.99 6.65
N ALA A 249 0.72 5.42 7.05
CA ALA A 249 0.36 4.05 6.72
C ALA A 249 0.12 3.86 5.22
N LEU A 250 -0.57 4.81 4.60
CA LEU A 250 -0.83 4.85 3.16
C LEU A 250 0.46 4.91 2.32
N HIS A 251 1.33 5.90 2.58
CA HIS A 251 2.57 6.08 1.83
C HIS A 251 3.52 4.88 2.01
N ARG A 252 3.53 4.27 3.19
CA ARG A 252 4.30 3.05 3.45
C ARG A 252 3.79 1.86 2.64
N LYS A 253 2.47 1.65 2.55
CA LYS A 253 1.88 0.58 1.73
C LYS A 253 2.15 0.80 0.24
N LEU A 254 1.95 2.01 -0.26
CA LEU A 254 2.26 2.35 -1.66
C LEU A 254 3.75 2.18 -1.95
N GLY A 255 4.64 2.70 -1.10
CA GLY A 255 6.08 2.50 -1.24
C GLY A 255 6.47 1.02 -1.24
N GLY A 256 5.87 0.23 -0.35
CA GLY A 256 6.02 -1.22 -0.32
C GLY A 256 5.61 -1.86 -1.63
N LEU A 257 4.46 -1.50 -2.19
CA LEU A 257 3.95 -2.05 -3.46
C LEU A 257 4.91 -1.77 -4.61
N PHE A 258 5.39 -0.52 -4.72
CA PHE A 258 6.35 -0.16 -5.76
C PHE A 258 7.65 -0.97 -5.64
N LEU A 259 8.13 -1.20 -4.41
CA LEU A 259 9.31 -2.03 -4.16
C LEU A 259 9.07 -3.50 -4.50
N ALA A 260 7.89 -4.05 -4.21
CA ALA A 260 7.54 -5.41 -4.62
C ALA A 260 7.51 -5.55 -6.14
N CYS A 261 6.87 -4.61 -6.83
CA CYS A 261 6.82 -4.59 -8.28
C CYS A 261 8.22 -4.46 -8.88
N ALA A 262 9.08 -3.63 -8.28
CA ALA A 262 10.47 -3.48 -8.68
C ALA A 262 11.30 -4.74 -8.45
N HIS A 263 11.15 -5.39 -7.31
CA HIS A 263 11.82 -6.66 -6.98
C HIS A 263 11.45 -7.78 -7.96
N LEU A 264 10.17 -7.85 -8.33
CA LEU A 264 9.66 -8.76 -9.35
C LEU A 264 10.01 -8.32 -10.78
N GLY A 265 10.54 -7.11 -10.99
CA GLY A 265 10.78 -6.55 -12.32
C GLY A 265 9.50 -6.53 -13.17
N GLY A 266 8.37 -6.17 -12.54
CA GLY A 266 7.06 -6.17 -13.17
C GLY A 266 6.83 -4.96 -14.07
N ARG A 267 6.09 -5.19 -15.14
CA ARG A 267 5.65 -4.19 -16.12
C ARG A 267 4.13 -4.12 -16.09
N VAL A 268 3.58 -2.97 -15.69
CA VAL A 268 2.14 -2.85 -15.43
C VAL A 268 1.54 -1.67 -16.17
N ARG A 269 0.38 -1.85 -16.79
CA ARG A 269 -0.42 -0.76 -17.39
C ARG A 269 -1.17 0.01 -16.30
N CYS A 270 -0.43 0.75 -15.47
CA CYS A 270 -0.99 1.39 -14.27
C CYS A 270 -2.08 2.42 -14.61
N ARG A 271 -1.90 3.20 -15.69
CA ARG A 271 -2.89 4.22 -16.12
C ARG A 271 -4.25 3.60 -16.39
N GLU A 272 -4.29 2.50 -17.13
CA GLU A 272 -5.54 1.84 -17.51
C GLU A 272 -6.29 1.31 -16.27
N LEU A 273 -5.57 0.71 -15.33
CA LEU A 273 -6.14 0.26 -14.05
C LEU A 273 -6.70 1.42 -13.25
N PHE A 274 -5.93 2.51 -13.12
CA PHE A 274 -6.34 3.68 -12.35
C PHE A 274 -7.56 4.37 -12.98
N LEU A 275 -7.59 4.55 -14.30
CA LEU A 275 -8.73 5.18 -14.98
C LEU A 275 -10.04 4.40 -14.80
N ARG A 276 -9.98 3.07 -14.90
CA ARG A 276 -11.15 2.20 -14.65
C ARG A 276 -11.65 2.37 -13.23
N LEU A 277 -10.75 2.31 -12.25
CA LEU A 277 -11.09 2.49 -10.85
C LEU A 277 -11.63 3.90 -10.56
N TYR A 278 -11.01 4.95 -11.11
CA TYR A 278 -11.44 6.33 -10.97
C TYR A 278 -12.87 6.54 -11.48
N ALA A 279 -13.19 5.97 -12.65
CA ALA A 279 -14.54 5.99 -13.19
C ALA A 279 -15.54 5.26 -12.26
N SER A 280 -15.21 4.06 -11.80
CA SER A 280 -16.09 3.31 -10.88
C SER A 280 -16.29 3.99 -9.52
N TYR A 281 -15.29 4.76 -9.07
CA TYR A 281 -15.32 5.44 -7.78
C TYR A 281 -16.35 6.58 -7.77
N TRP A 282 -16.36 7.38 -8.82
CA TRP A 282 -17.30 8.51 -8.96
C TRP A 282 -18.63 8.13 -9.61
N HIS A 283 -18.64 7.06 -10.42
CA HIS A 283 -19.81 6.59 -11.16
C HIS A 283 -20.05 5.08 -10.95
N PRO A 284 -20.42 4.66 -9.73
CA PRO A 284 -20.57 3.24 -9.40
C PRO A 284 -21.71 2.53 -10.16
N GLU A 285 -22.69 3.27 -10.66
CA GLU A 285 -23.84 2.71 -11.41
C GLU A 285 -23.46 2.20 -12.81
N SER A 286 -22.36 2.69 -13.39
CA SER A 286 -21.89 2.33 -14.74
C SER A 286 -21.21 0.95 -14.83
N ASP A 287 -20.81 0.36 -13.70
CA ASP A 287 -19.97 -0.85 -13.64
C ASP A 287 -20.78 -2.14 -13.38
N ALA A 288 -22.11 -2.04 -13.29
CA ALA A 288 -23.01 -3.17 -13.07
C ALA A 288 -23.09 -4.17 -14.25
N GLY A 289 -22.39 -3.92 -15.36
CA GLY A 289 -22.46 -4.71 -16.59
C GLY A 289 -21.13 -5.11 -17.25
N ALA A 290 -19.97 -4.73 -16.70
CA ALA A 290 -18.68 -5.07 -17.31
C ALA A 290 -18.10 -6.36 -16.71
N PRO A 291 -17.63 -7.34 -17.52
CA PRO A 291 -16.92 -8.49 -16.99
C PRO A 291 -15.62 -8.02 -16.30
N GLN A 292 -15.52 -8.26 -14.99
CA GLN A 292 -14.47 -7.75 -14.11
C GLN A 292 -13.04 -8.31 -14.36
N ASN A 293 -12.73 -8.93 -15.50
CA ASN A 293 -11.41 -9.52 -15.72
C ASN A 293 -10.96 -9.47 -17.20
N PRO A 294 -9.66 -9.29 -17.47
CA PRO A 294 -9.11 -9.64 -18.78
C PRO A 294 -9.26 -11.16 -19.00
N PRO A 295 -9.49 -11.62 -20.25
CA PRO A 295 -9.55 -13.04 -20.54
C PRO A 295 -8.20 -13.68 -20.19
N GLY A 296 -8.23 -14.72 -19.36
CA GLY A 296 -7.05 -15.55 -19.11
C GLY A 296 -6.51 -16.13 -20.42
N PRO A 297 -5.23 -16.50 -20.49
CA PRO A 297 -4.65 -17.05 -21.71
C PRO A 297 -5.45 -18.29 -22.15
N GLN A 298 -6.06 -18.20 -23.33
CA GLN A 298 -6.67 -19.34 -24.00
C GLN A 298 -5.56 -20.33 -24.32
N ASN A 299 -5.63 -21.54 -23.76
CA ASN A 299 -4.77 -22.65 -24.15
C ASN A 299 -5.03 -22.98 -25.64
N PRO A 300 -4.03 -22.85 -26.54
CA PRO A 300 -4.12 -23.43 -27.86
C PRO A 300 -3.55 -24.85 -27.76
N GLY A 301 -4.41 -25.85 -27.55
CA GLY A 301 -3.91 -27.22 -27.47
C GLY A 301 -4.97 -28.24 -27.11
N GLY A 302 -5.75 -28.63 -28.10
CA GLY A 302 -6.71 -29.72 -27.97
C GLY A 302 -7.45 -30.02 -29.26
N ASN A 303 -6.71 -30.27 -30.35
CA ASN A 303 -7.28 -30.91 -31.54
C ASN A 303 -6.54 -32.23 -31.79
N SER A 304 -7.24 -33.31 -31.46
CA SER A 304 -7.37 -34.57 -32.20
C SER A 304 -6.13 -35.15 -32.89
N ARG A 305 -5.62 -36.26 -32.34
CA ARG A 305 -5.58 -37.59 -32.96
C ARG A 305 -5.39 -38.65 -31.89
#